data_AF-A0A556MY69-F1
#
_entry.id   AF-A0A556MY69-F1
#
_cell.length_a   1.000
_cell.length_b   1.000
_cell.length_c   1.000
_cell.angle_alpha   90.00
_cell.angle_beta   90.00
_cell.angle_gamma   90.00
#
_symmetry.space_group_name_H-M   'P 1'
#
loop_
_entity.id
_entity.type
_entity.pdbx_description
1 polymer ?
#
loop_
_entity_poly.entity_id
_entity_poly.type
_entity_poly.pdbx_seq_one_letter_code
_entity_poly.pdbx_strand_id
1 'polypeptide(L)'
;MMGGLLKKPVLLGIVIGILFLILCAFIPIPMYDGILHYDHELVHIQTESNIALSYYFGIGLERTRANGILPTRFELKPIGYVLLVLIHVGLPALIAIRFKMSNARKAYAEASAKKQEIENSSK
;
A
#
# COMPACT_ATOMS: atom_id res chain seq x y z
N MET A 1 -12.05 -10.78 -18.09
CA MET A 1 -12.34 -10.61 -16.65
C MET A 1 -12.06 -9.20 -16.08
N MET A 2 -11.11 -8.39 -16.61
CA MET A 2 -10.75 -7.09 -16.00
C MET A 2 -11.82 -5.98 -15.99
N GLY A 3 -12.77 -5.96 -16.93
CA GLY A 3 -13.75 -4.86 -17.05
C GLY A 3 -14.76 -4.75 -15.90
N GLY A 4 -14.97 -5.83 -15.13
CA GLY A 4 -15.93 -5.85 -14.02
C GLY A 4 -15.40 -5.15 -12.76
N LEU A 5 -14.11 -5.28 -12.45
CA LEU A 5 -13.51 -4.67 -11.26
C LEU A 5 -13.46 -3.15 -11.36
N LEU A 6 -13.24 -2.61 -12.56
CA LEU A 6 -13.20 -1.16 -12.78
C LEU A 6 -14.55 -0.48 -12.50
N LYS A 7 -15.67 -1.22 -12.56
CA LYS A 7 -17.00 -0.73 -12.20
C LYS A 7 -17.23 -0.68 -10.68
N LYS A 8 -16.41 -1.40 -9.89
CA LYS A 8 -16.48 -1.47 -8.43
C LYS A 8 -15.20 -0.87 -7.82
N PRO A 9 -15.07 0.48 -7.80
CA PRO A 9 -13.84 1.16 -7.42
C PRO A 9 -13.33 0.80 -6.02
N VAL A 10 -14.23 0.60 -5.05
CA VAL A 10 -13.86 0.18 -3.69
C VAL A 10 -13.24 -1.22 -3.68
N LEU A 11 -13.83 -2.16 -4.41
CA LEU A 11 -13.29 -3.52 -4.54
C LEU A 11 -11.92 -3.52 -5.22
N LEU A 12 -11.75 -2.68 -6.26
CA LEU A 12 -10.46 -2.49 -6.92
C LEU A 12 -9.39 -1.99 -5.93
N GLY A 13 -9.72 -1.00 -5.11
CA GLY A 13 -8.83 -0.53 -4.05
C GLY A 13 -8.43 -1.65 -3.09
N ILE A 14 -9.40 -2.40 -2.55
CA ILE A 14 -9.13 -3.51 -1.61
C ILE A 14 -8.20 -4.56 -2.24
N VAL A 15 -8.45 -4.96 -3.49
CA VAL A 15 -7.62 -5.95 -4.19
C VAL A 15 -6.18 -5.45 -4.35
N ILE A 16 -6.00 -4.18 -4.71
CA ILE A 16 -4.67 -3.57 -4.83
C ILE A 16 -3.98 -3.46 -3.46
N GLY A 17 -4.71 -3.11 -2.40
CA GLY A 17 -4.17 -3.05 -1.05
C GLY A 17 -3.71 -4.41 -0.55
N ILE A 18 -4.51 -5.46 -0.76
CA ILE A 18 -4.13 -6.85 -0.43
C ILE A 18 -2.90 -7.27 -1.26
N LEU A 19 -2.86 -6.94 -2.54
CA LEU A 19 -1.71 -7.24 -3.39
C LEU A 19 -0.43 -6.58 -2.88
N PHE A 20 -0.48 -5.30 -2.50
CA PHE A 20 0.66 -4.60 -1.92
C PHE A 20 1.08 -5.19 -0.57
N LEU A 21 0.12 -5.55 0.28
CA LEU A 21 0.40 -6.17 1.57
C LEU A 21 1.14 -7.50 1.39
N ILE A 22 0.65 -8.36 0.49
CA ILE A 22 1.30 -9.62 0.14
C ILE A 22 2.71 -9.35 -0.40
N LEU A 23 2.85 -8.40 -1.34
CA LEU A 23 4.15 -8.04 -1.91
C LEU A 23 5.14 -7.64 -0.82
N CYS A 24 4.74 -6.76 0.11
CA CYS A 24 5.61 -6.30 1.19
C CYS A 24 5.89 -7.36 2.27
N ALA A 25 4.97 -8.32 2.46
CA ALA A 25 5.14 -9.41 3.41
C ALA A 25 6.15 -10.45 2.91
N PHE A 26 6.18 -10.74 1.61
CA PHE A 26 7.05 -11.79 1.04
C PHE A 26 8.32 -11.27 0.38
N ILE A 27 8.36 -10.00 -0.02
CA ILE A 27 9.55 -9.38 -0.62
C ILE A 27 10.17 -8.42 0.39
N PRO A 28 11.47 -8.54 0.71
CA PRO A 28 12.15 -7.63 1.61
C PRO A 28 12.38 -6.28 0.97
N ILE A 29 11.36 -5.42 1.07
CA ILE A 29 11.39 -4.03 0.61
C ILE A 29 11.57 -3.14 1.86
N PRO A 30 12.81 -2.73 2.20
CA PRO A 30 13.08 -1.90 3.36
C PRO A 30 12.63 -0.46 3.08
N MET A 31 11.40 -0.14 3.47
CA MET A 31 10.78 1.16 3.19
C MET A 31 10.32 1.90 4.43
N TYR A 32 10.09 1.22 5.56
CA TYR A 32 9.52 1.86 6.75
C TYR A 32 10.61 2.28 7.71
N ASP A 33 10.66 3.55 8.06
CA ASP A 33 11.62 4.04 9.04
C ASP A 33 11.44 3.33 10.39
N GLY A 34 12.56 2.84 10.93
CA GLY A 34 12.57 2.12 12.19
C GLY A 34 13.93 2.08 12.84
N ILE A 35 14.00 1.24 13.87
CA ILE A 35 15.18 0.99 14.67
C ILE A 35 15.39 -0.51 14.74
N LEU A 36 16.61 -0.92 14.42
CA LEU A 36 17.12 -2.28 14.62
C LEU A 36 17.85 -2.31 15.95
N HIS A 37 17.49 -3.25 16.81
CA HIS A 37 18.19 -3.46 18.06
C HIS A 37 18.99 -4.75 17.97
N TYR A 38 20.26 -4.66 18.33
CA TYR A 38 21.19 -5.78 18.41
C TYR A 38 21.58 -5.94 19.85
N ASP A 39 21.41 -7.14 20.38
CA ASP A 39 21.90 -7.49 21.70
C ASP A 39 23.11 -8.42 21.51
N HIS A 40 24.26 -8.00 22.02
CA HIS A 40 25.47 -8.82 22.04
C HIS A 40 26.04 -8.82 23.47
N GLU A 41 25.85 -9.93 24.17
CA GLU A 41 26.24 -10.09 25.58
C GLU A 41 25.64 -9.00 26.49
N LEU A 42 26.45 -8.02 26.91
CA LEU A 42 26.06 -6.90 27.78
C LEU A 42 25.87 -5.58 27.02
N VAL A 43 26.06 -5.58 25.69
CA VAL A 43 25.98 -4.38 24.85
C VAL A 43 24.70 -4.40 24.02
N HIS A 44 23.90 -3.34 24.20
CA HIS A 44 22.68 -3.10 23.43
C HIS A 44 22.94 -1.99 22.42
N ILE A 45 22.97 -2.34 21.13
CA ILE A 45 23.18 -1.39 20.04
C ILE A 45 21.85 -1.11 19.36
N GLN A 46 21.54 0.16 19.17
CA GLN A 46 20.39 0.60 18.39
C GLN A 46 20.89 1.28 17.12
N THR A 47 20.34 0.88 15.98
CA THR A 47 20.72 1.46 14.69
C THR A 47 19.47 1.87 13.93
N GLU A 48 19.43 3.14 13.53
CA GLU A 48 18.37 3.63 12.66
C GLU A 48 18.48 2.99 11.29
N SER A 49 17.39 2.41 10.81
CA SER A 49 17.38 1.74 9.51
C SER A 49 15.96 1.62 8.96
N ASN A 50 15.86 1.29 7.68
CA ASN A 50 14.59 1.00 7.05
C ASN A 50 14.22 -0.48 7.30
N ILE A 51 13.08 -0.68 7.93
CA ILE A 51 12.45 -1.97 8.20
C ILE A 51 11.63 -2.37 6.97
N ALA A 52 11.73 -3.64 6.58
CA ALA A 52 10.81 -4.26 5.64
C ALA A 52 9.71 -4.99 6.41
N LEU A 53 8.48 -5.03 5.88
CA LEU A 53 7.39 -5.78 6.51
C LEU A 53 7.70 -7.28 6.58
N SER A 54 8.42 -7.79 5.58
CA SER A 54 8.89 -9.18 5.52
C SER A 54 9.79 -9.59 6.69
N TYR A 55 10.44 -8.64 7.37
CA TYR A 55 11.28 -8.92 8.55
C TYR A 55 10.46 -9.47 9.70
N TYR A 56 9.20 -9.05 9.86
CA TYR A 56 8.27 -9.61 10.84
C TYR A 56 7.90 -11.08 10.56
N PHE A 57 8.14 -11.55 9.34
CA PHE A 57 7.97 -12.95 8.92
C PHE A 57 9.31 -13.70 8.82
N GLY A 58 10.42 -13.09 9.26
CA GLY A 58 11.76 -13.69 9.19
C GLY A 58 12.40 -13.69 7.80
N ILE A 59 11.81 -13.02 6.81
CA ILE A 59 12.27 -13.03 5.42
C ILE A 59 13.19 -11.83 5.16
N GLY A 60 14.42 -12.09 4.74
CA GLY A 60 15.38 -11.06 4.29
C GLY A 60 16.25 -10.43 5.38
N LEU A 61 16.20 -10.97 6.61
CA LEU A 61 16.98 -10.50 7.77
C LEU A 61 18.50 -10.61 7.60
N GLU A 62 18.96 -11.49 6.71
CA GLU A 62 20.39 -11.68 6.44
C GLU A 62 21.10 -10.39 6.01
N ARG A 63 20.37 -9.48 5.33
CA ARG A 63 20.88 -8.19 4.88
C ARG A 63 20.94 -7.14 5.99
N THR A 64 20.33 -7.40 7.13
CA THR A 64 20.34 -6.50 8.29
C THR A 64 21.32 -6.95 9.35
N ARG A 65 22.26 -7.84 9.05
CA ARG A 65 23.30 -8.22 10.01
C ARG A 65 24.28 -7.07 10.24
N ALA A 66 24.56 -6.78 11.50
CA ALA A 66 25.68 -5.93 11.90
C ALA A 66 26.76 -6.84 12.51
N ASN A 67 27.96 -6.87 11.91
CA ASN A 67 29.08 -7.72 12.37
C ASN A 67 28.71 -9.20 12.54
N GLY A 68 27.87 -9.74 11.65
CA GLY A 68 27.40 -11.13 11.68
C GLY A 68 26.23 -11.41 12.62
N ILE A 69 25.83 -10.43 13.44
CA ILE A 69 24.76 -10.54 14.44
C ILE A 69 23.43 -10.11 13.82
N LEU A 70 22.41 -10.94 13.99
CA LEU A 70 21.04 -10.60 13.59
C LEU A 70 20.40 -9.68 14.65
N PRO A 71 19.57 -8.71 14.23
CA PRO A 71 18.81 -7.90 15.17
C PRO A 71 17.85 -8.78 15.98
N THR A 72 17.77 -8.53 17.27
CA THR A 72 16.89 -9.25 18.21
C THR A 72 15.47 -8.71 18.18
N ARG A 73 15.31 -7.41 17.93
CA ARG A 73 14.00 -6.75 17.81
C ARG A 73 14.02 -5.62 16.79
N PHE A 74 12.84 -5.35 16.27
CA PHE A 74 12.56 -4.33 15.26
C PHE A 74 11.47 -3.43 15.81
N GLU A 75 11.66 -2.13 15.72
CA GLU A 75 10.65 -1.16 16.12
C GLU A 75 10.45 -0.12 15.01
N LEU A 76 9.20 0.08 14.61
CA LEU A 76 8.87 1.16 13.68
C LEU A 76 8.89 2.50 14.41
N LYS A 77 9.48 3.51 13.78
CA LYS A 77 9.35 4.89 14.25
C LYS A 77 7.93 5.38 13.97
N PRO A 78 7.48 6.48 14.63
CA PRO A 78 6.18 7.09 14.33
C PRO A 78 5.97 7.35 12.84
N ILE A 79 7.00 7.85 12.15
CA ILE A 79 6.95 8.08 10.70
C ILE A 79 6.87 6.78 9.88
N GLY A 80 7.48 5.69 10.36
CA GLY A 80 7.35 4.36 9.75
C GLY A 80 5.92 3.82 9.83
N TYR A 81 5.22 4.02 10.94
CA TYR A 81 3.79 3.68 11.07
C TYR A 81 2.92 4.51 10.12
N VAL A 82 3.18 5.81 10.01
CA VAL A 82 2.48 6.69 9.06
C VAL A 82 2.67 6.18 7.63
N LEU A 83 3.91 5.85 7.25
CA LEU A 83 4.21 5.35 5.91
C LEU A 83 3.55 3.99 5.64
N LEU A 84 3.52 3.09 6.63
CA LEU A 84 2.81 1.81 6.55
C LEU A 84 1.32 2.01 6.22
N VAL A 85 0.64 2.91 6.92
CA VAL A 85 -0.77 3.25 6.66
C VAL A 85 -0.95 3.91 5.30
N LEU A 86 -0.09 4.85 4.92
CA LEU A 86 -0.19 5.54 3.63
C LEU A 86 -0.04 4.59 2.44
N ILE A 87 0.89 3.63 2.52
CA ILE A 87 1.13 2.68 1.43
C ILE A 87 0.04 1.61 1.37
N HIS A 88 -0.38 1.07 2.51
CA HIS A 88 -1.29 -0.09 2.55
C HIS A 88 -2.78 0.28 2.54
N VAL A 89 -3.10 1.50 2.96
CA VAL A 89 -4.48 2.00 3.03
C VAL A 89 -4.64 3.24 2.17
N GLY A 90 -3.75 4.22 2.31
CA GLY A 90 -3.83 5.50 1.60
C GLY A 90 -3.83 5.36 0.08
N LEU A 91 -2.83 4.68 -0.47
CA LEU A 91 -2.68 4.50 -1.92
C LEU A 91 -3.82 3.66 -2.53
N PRO A 92 -4.22 2.51 -1.97
CA PRO A 92 -5.42 1.79 -2.37
C PRO A 92 -6.71 2.62 -2.31
N ALA A 93 -6.90 3.41 -1.25
CA ALA A 93 -8.05 4.29 -1.11
C ALA A 93 -8.05 5.40 -2.18
N LEU A 94 -6.89 6.00 -2.46
CA LEU A 94 -6.75 7.03 -3.49
C LEU A 94 -7.07 6.49 -4.89
N ILE A 95 -6.64 5.26 -5.18
CA ILE A 95 -7.01 4.55 -6.42
C ILE A 95 -8.53 4.37 -6.49
N ALA A 96 -9.15 3.85 -5.43
CA ALA A 96 -10.61 3.68 -5.37
C ALA A 96 -11.34 5.01 -5.61
N ILE A 97 -10.93 6.09 -4.94
CA ILE A 97 -11.53 7.42 -5.12
C ILE A 97 -11.39 7.90 -6.57
N ARG A 98 -10.20 7.76 -7.16
CA ARG A 98 -9.94 8.20 -8.54
C ARG A 98 -10.82 7.48 -9.55
N PHE A 99 -10.99 6.16 -9.40
CA PHE A 99 -11.86 5.38 -10.27
C PHE A 99 -13.34 5.69 -10.04
N LYS A 100 -13.76 5.91 -8.78
CA LYS A 100 -15.14 6.34 -8.47
C LYS A 100 -15.47 7.66 -9.17
N MET A 101 -14.58 8.65 -9.08
CA MET A 101 -14.75 9.94 -9.75
C MET A 101 -14.73 9.82 -11.28
N SER A 102 -13.88 8.96 -11.83
CA SER A 102 -13.84 8.68 -13.28
C SER A 102 -15.15 8.09 -13.77
N ASN A 103 -15.69 7.10 -13.06
CA ASN A 103 -16.94 6.44 -13.41
C ASN A 103 -18.14 7.40 -13.31
N ALA A 104 -18.18 8.26 -12.28
CA ALA A 104 -19.23 9.27 -12.14
C ALA A 104 -19.22 10.28 -13.29
N ARG A 105 -18.03 10.72 -13.74
CA ARG A 105 -17.89 11.62 -14.90
C ARG A 105 -18.40 11.00 -16.20
N LYS A 106 -18.09 9.72 -16.44
CA LYS A 106 -18.59 9.00 -17.62
C LYS A 106 -20.12 8.87 -17.60
N ALA A 107 -20.69 8.48 -16.47
CA ALA A 107 -22.14 8.37 -16.31
C ALA A 107 -22.87 9.70 -16.56
N TYR A 108 -22.30 10.82 -16.10
CA TYR A 108 -22.85 12.15 -16.35
C TYR A 108 -22.80 12.54 -17.83
N ALA A 109 -21.69 12.25 -18.52
CA ALA A 109 -21.55 12.52 -19.95
C ALA A 109 -22.55 11.72 -20.79
N GLU A 110 -22.71 10.43 -20.48
CA GLU A 110 -23.67 9.53 -21.15
C GLU A 110 -25.13 9.98 -20.92
N ALA A 111 -25.48 10.38 -19.69
CA ALA A 111 -26.82 10.90 -19.38
C ALA A 111 -27.12 12.22 -20.11
N SER A 112 -26.12 13.09 -20.24
CA SER A 112 -26.24 14.37 -20.96
C SER A 112 -26.43 14.16 -22.46
N ALA A 113 -25.67 13.24 -23.07
CA ALA A 113 -25.81 12.88 -24.49
C ALA A 113 -27.19 12.28 -24.78
N LYS A 114 -27.65 11.34 -23.96
CA LYS A 114 -28.98 10.73 -24.10
C LYS A 114 -30.11 11.76 -23.98
N LYS A 115 -29.97 12.76 -23.10
CA LYS A 115 -30.96 13.83 -22.97
C LYS A 115 -31.06 14.71 -24.23
N GLN A 116 -29.93 15.01 -24.87
CA GLN A 116 -29.90 15.77 -26.12
C GLN A 116 -30.52 14.99 -27.29
N GLU A 117 -30.26 13.69 -27.39
CA GLU A 117 -30.87 12.83 -28.41
C GLU A 117 -32.40 12.81 -28.31
N ILE A 118 -32.94 12.71 -27.09
CA ILE A 118 -34.39 12.72 -26.84
C ILE A 118 -35.01 14.07 -27.23
N GLU A 119 -34.37 15.18 -26.87
CA GLU A 119 -34.87 16.52 -27.20
C GLU A 119 -34.87 16.78 -28.71
N ASN A 120 -33.83 16.30 -29.41
CA ASN A 120 -33.73 16.44 -30.86
C ASN A 120 -34.71 15.52 -31.62
N SER A 121 -35.02 14.34 -31.09
CA SER A 121 -36.00 13.41 -31.69
C SER A 121 -37.45 13.83 -31.45
N SER A 122 -37.71 14.76 -30.53
CA SER A 122 -39.05 15.28 -30.22
C SER A 122 -39.40 16.56 -30.97
N LYS A 123 -38.48 17.10 -31.77
CA LYS A 123 -38.68 18.25 -32.68
C LYS A 123 -38.83 17.76 -34.11
#